data_AF-A0A2V2GDP9-F1
#
_entry.id   AF-A0A2V2GDP9-F1
#
_cell.length_a   1.000
_cell.length_b   1.000
_cell.length_c   1.000
_cell.angle_alpha   90.00
_cell.angle_beta   90.00
_cell.angle_gamma   90.00
#
_symmetry.space_group_name_H-M   'P 1'
#
loop_
_entity.id
_entity.type
_entity.pdbx_description
1 polymer ?
#
loop_
_entity_poly.entity_id
_entity_poly.type
_entity_poly.pdbx_seq_one_letter_code
_entity_poly.pdbx_strand_id
1 'polypeptide(L)'
;MSKRCGKCGTTLEQFYKTSLLGCEHCYRAFREELLPVLRKLHGVTEHVGKTPKVGGIERQLLCEYETLLKEKESAMLRGEFDEANELGEEIRQLYYELARRGLK
;
A
#
# COMPACT_ATOMS: atom_id res chain seq x y z
N MET A 1 -34.87 -9.39 -5.52
CA MET A 1 -35.12 -9.78 -4.11
C MET A 1 -33.94 -9.34 -3.27
N SER A 2 -34.16 -8.65 -2.13
CA SER A 2 -33.07 -8.22 -1.26
C SER A 2 -32.45 -9.43 -0.55
N LYS A 3 -31.13 -9.62 -0.66
CA LYS A 3 -30.41 -10.58 0.19
C LYS A 3 -30.66 -10.21 1.67
N ARG A 4 -30.89 -11.23 2.50
CA ARG A 4 -31.12 -11.08 3.95
C ARG A 4 -30.36 -12.14 4.72
N CYS A 5 -29.93 -11.80 5.92
CA CYS A 5 -29.30 -12.76 6.81
C CYS A 5 -30.34 -13.75 7.35
N GLY A 6 -30.07 -15.06 7.19
CA GLY A 6 -30.97 -16.11 7.68
C GLY A 6 -31.10 -16.18 9.20
N LYS A 7 -30.13 -15.64 9.96
CA LYS A 7 -30.13 -15.66 11.44
C LYS A 7 -30.82 -14.45 12.08
N CYS A 8 -30.36 -13.22 11.80
CA CYS A 8 -30.90 -12.01 12.41
C CYS A 8 -31.91 -11.26 11.53
N GLY A 9 -32.11 -11.68 10.28
CA GLY A 9 -33.07 -11.05 9.36
C GLY A 9 -32.64 -9.72 8.73
N THR A 10 -31.51 -9.13 9.15
CA THR A 10 -30.96 -7.90 8.56
C THR A 10 -30.87 -8.04 7.04
N THR A 11 -31.22 -6.97 6.33
CA THR A 11 -31.16 -6.93 4.86
C THR A 11 -29.91 -6.21 4.37
N LEU A 12 -29.48 -6.54 3.16
CA LEU A 12 -28.37 -5.85 2.51
C LEU A 12 -28.65 -4.34 2.33
N GLU A 13 -29.89 -3.96 2.06
CA GLU A 13 -30.27 -2.54 1.93
C GLU A 13 -30.13 -1.77 3.25
N GLN A 14 -30.49 -2.39 4.38
CA GLN A 14 -30.24 -1.82 5.70
C GLN A 14 -28.76 -1.61 5.94
N PHE A 15 -27.90 -2.58 5.57
CA PHE A 15 -26.46 -2.42 5.65
C PHE A 15 -25.96 -1.25 4.78
N TYR A 16 -26.44 -1.06 3.56
CA TYR A 16 -26.01 0.10 2.75
C TYR A 16 -26.43 1.45 3.35
N LYS A 17 -27.56 1.50 4.06
CA LYS A 17 -28.04 2.74 4.69
C LYS A 17 -27.33 3.05 6.01
N THR A 18 -27.04 2.03 6.82
CA THR A 18 -26.52 2.22 8.19
C THR A 18 -25.05 1.87 8.33
N SER A 19 -24.47 1.14 7.37
CA SER A 19 -23.16 0.47 7.46
C SER A 19 -23.04 -0.52 8.62
N LEU A 20 -24.15 -0.94 9.23
CA LEU A 20 -24.18 -1.85 10.38
C LEU A 20 -24.63 -3.25 9.99
N LEU A 21 -23.91 -4.25 10.51
CA LEU A 21 -24.28 -5.66 10.42
C LEU A 21 -24.96 -6.09 11.73
N GLY A 22 -25.96 -6.97 11.63
CA GLY A 22 -26.77 -7.37 12.78
C GLY A 22 -26.21 -8.55 13.59
N CYS A 23 -25.43 -9.44 12.98
CA CYS A 23 -24.79 -10.58 13.66
C CYS A 23 -23.59 -11.09 12.85
N GLU A 24 -22.87 -12.07 13.39
CA GLU A 24 -21.68 -12.67 12.77
C GLU A 24 -21.98 -13.36 11.43
N HIS A 25 -23.20 -13.91 11.25
CA HIS A 25 -23.58 -14.56 10.00
C HIS A 25 -23.78 -13.57 8.85
N CYS A 26 -23.92 -12.28 9.13
CA CYS A 26 -24.04 -11.26 8.09
C CYS A 26 -22.76 -11.16 7.25
N TYR A 27 -21.58 -11.42 7.84
CA TYR A 27 -20.32 -11.47 7.10
C TYR A 27 -20.29 -12.55 6.02
N ARG A 28 -20.98 -13.68 6.28
CA ARG A 28 -21.11 -14.77 5.30
C ARG A 28 -22.23 -14.48 4.30
N ALA A 29 -23.38 -13.99 4.79
CA ALA A 29 -24.56 -13.73 3.97
C ALA A 29 -24.35 -12.62 2.92
N PHE A 30 -23.50 -11.63 3.23
CA PHE A 30 -23.22 -10.47 2.37
C PHE A 30 -21.75 -10.44 1.92
N ARG A 31 -21.09 -11.60 1.87
CA ARG A 31 -19.64 -11.67 1.61
C ARG A 31 -19.25 -10.96 0.31
N GLU A 32 -19.99 -11.18 -0.76
CA GLU A 32 -19.69 -10.63 -2.09
C GLU A 32 -19.78 -9.10 -2.09
N GLU A 33 -20.71 -8.54 -1.35
CA GLU A 33 -20.96 -7.11 -1.23
C GLU A 33 -20.04 -6.43 -0.21
N LEU A 34 -19.65 -7.15 0.84
CA LEU A 34 -18.73 -6.66 1.86
C LEU A 34 -17.30 -6.58 1.33
N LEU A 35 -16.86 -7.53 0.50
CA LEU A 35 -15.50 -7.56 -0.04
C LEU A 35 -15.05 -6.24 -0.70
N PRO A 36 -15.78 -5.63 -1.65
CA PRO A 36 -15.38 -4.34 -2.23
C PRO A 36 -15.39 -3.19 -1.21
N VAL A 37 -16.34 -3.18 -0.27
CA VAL A 37 -16.42 -2.15 0.78
C VAL A 37 -15.21 -2.25 1.73
N LEU A 38 -14.89 -3.46 2.17
CA LEU A 38 -13.73 -3.74 3.02
C LEU A 38 -12.42 -3.44 2.31
N ARG A 39 -12.29 -3.75 1.01
CA ARG A 39 -11.12 -3.34 0.21
C ARG A 39 -10.97 -1.82 0.16
N LYS A 40 -12.06 -1.07 0.00
CA LYS A 40 -12.03 0.39 -0.05
C LYS A 40 -11.60 1.00 1.30
N LEU A 41 -12.05 0.41 2.42
CA LEU A 41 -11.76 0.92 3.76
C LEU A 41 -10.38 0.49 4.30
N HIS A 42 -10.00 -0.77 4.12
CA HIS A 42 -8.81 -1.37 4.73
C HIS A 42 -7.66 -1.60 3.72
N GLY A 43 -7.87 -1.35 2.43
CA GLY A 43 -6.89 -1.60 1.36
C GLY A 43 -6.74 -3.08 0.98
N VAL A 44 -6.71 -3.98 1.96
CA VAL A 44 -6.60 -5.44 1.78
C VAL A 44 -7.70 -6.17 2.56
N THR A 45 -8.25 -7.24 1.98
CA THR A 45 -9.29 -8.07 2.61
C THR A 45 -8.73 -9.26 3.39
N GLU A 46 -7.43 -9.54 3.26
CA GLU A 46 -6.75 -10.63 3.95
C GLU A 46 -5.45 -10.11 4.55
N HIS A 47 -5.20 -10.48 5.81
CA HIS A 47 -3.94 -10.19 6.48
C HIS A 47 -2.89 -11.22 6.04
N VAL A 48 -1.96 -10.80 5.18
CA VAL A 48 -0.91 -11.66 4.62
C VAL A 48 0.31 -11.84 5.54
N GLY A 49 0.22 -11.39 6.80
CA GLY A 49 1.34 -11.43 7.76
C GLY A 49 2.23 -10.20 7.71
N LYS A 50 3.16 -10.11 8.67
CA LYS A 50 4.13 -9.02 8.84
C LYS A 50 5.44 -9.32 8.11
N THR A 51 5.33 -9.79 6.87
CA THR A 51 6.51 -10.10 6.05
C THR A 51 6.76 -8.92 5.13
N PRO A 52 7.78 -8.08 5.39
CA PRO A 52 8.11 -7.03 4.44
C PRO A 52 8.46 -7.69 3.11
N LYS A 53 7.88 -7.19 2.01
CA LYS A 53 8.14 -7.67 0.64
C LYS A 53 9.61 -7.53 0.21
N VAL A 54 10.43 -6.95 1.07
CA VAL A 54 11.78 -6.46 0.83
C VAL A 54 12.58 -6.73 2.12
N GLY A 55 13.70 -7.45 2.02
CA GLY A 55 14.57 -7.75 3.16
C GLY A 55 15.21 -6.48 3.76
N GLY A 56 15.84 -6.57 4.93
CA GLY A 56 16.42 -5.41 5.61
C GLY A 56 17.43 -4.63 4.77
N ILE A 57 18.32 -5.33 4.05
CA ILE A 57 19.32 -4.72 3.16
C ILE A 57 18.65 -4.05 1.96
N GLU A 58 17.68 -4.72 1.35
CA GLU A 58 16.96 -4.20 0.18
C GLU A 58 16.13 -2.96 0.56
N ARG A 59 15.56 -2.94 1.77
CA ARG A 59 14.84 -1.78 2.30
C ARG A 59 15.78 -0.62 2.56
N GLN A 60 16.98 -0.89 3.08
CA GLN A 60 18.01 0.13 3.28
C GLN A 60 18.41 0.78 1.96
N LEU A 61 18.68 -0.02 0.92
CA LEU A 61 19.03 0.50 -0.42
C LEU A 61 17.91 1.35 -1.04
N LEU A 62 16.64 0.94 -0.89
CA LEU A 62 15.51 1.74 -1.35
C LEU A 62 15.39 3.07 -0.60
N CYS A 63 15.59 3.06 0.72
CA CYS A 63 15.58 4.29 1.53
C CYS A 63 16.74 5.22 1.16
N GLU A 64 17.94 4.68 0.97
CA GLU A 64 19.13 5.43 0.56
C GLU A 64 18.92 6.08 -0.81
N TYR A 65 18.34 5.34 -1.76
CA TYR A 65 17.98 5.87 -3.08
C TYR A 65 16.97 7.03 -3.00
N GLU A 66 15.94 6.90 -2.15
CA GLU A 66 14.98 7.99 -1.91
C GLU A 66 15.62 9.21 -1.23
N THR A 67 16.59 9.00 -0.34
CA THR A 67 17.33 10.08 0.32
C THR A 67 18.19 10.84 -0.69
N LEU A 68 18.99 10.14 -1.48
CA LEU A 68 19.85 10.76 -2.50
C LEU A 68 19.04 11.56 -3.53
N LEU A 69 17.86 11.07 -3.93
CA LEU A 69 16.96 11.83 -4.81
C LEU A 69 16.55 13.19 -4.22
N LYS A 70 16.22 13.23 -2.92
CA LYS A 70 15.86 14.47 -2.23
C LYS A 70 17.05 15.40 -2.04
N GLU A 71 18.22 14.83 -1.75
CA GLU A 71 19.46 15.61 -1.61
C GLU A 71 19.85 16.26 -2.92
N LYS A 72 19.77 15.51 -4.04
CA LYS A 72 20.00 16.03 -5.37
C LYS A 72 19.02 17.16 -5.73
N GLU A 73 17.73 16.96 -5.46
CA GLU A 73 16.72 18.01 -5.66
C GLU A 73 17.05 19.25 -4.82
N SER A 74 17.46 19.07 -3.57
CA SER A 74 17.86 20.16 -2.69
C SER A 74 19.10 20.90 -3.21
N ALA A 75 20.11 20.18 -3.69
CA ALA A 75 21.32 20.77 -4.30
C ALA A 75 20.98 21.57 -5.57
N MET A 76 20.07 21.05 -6.41
CA MET A 76 19.54 21.79 -7.58
C MET A 76 18.85 23.09 -7.17
N LEU A 77 18.03 23.06 -6.11
CA LEU A 77 17.34 24.26 -5.60
C LEU A 77 18.31 25.29 -5.00
N ARG A 78 19.43 24.85 -4.42
CA ARG A 78 20.50 25.73 -3.91
C ARG A 78 21.43 26.25 -5.01
N GLY A 79 21.33 25.73 -6.24
CA GLY A 79 22.19 26.09 -7.36
C GLY A 79 23.57 25.42 -7.32
N GLU A 80 23.74 24.38 -6.50
CA GLU A 80 24.98 23.61 -6.35
C GLU A 80 24.99 22.49 -7.42
N PHE A 81 25.26 22.87 -8.66
CA PHE A 81 25.18 21.96 -9.80
C PHE A 81 26.23 20.84 -9.76
N ASP A 82 27.42 21.11 -9.21
CA ASP A 82 28.49 20.13 -9.09
C ASP A 82 28.07 19.01 -8.10
N GLU A 83 27.57 19.38 -6.92
CA GLU A 83 27.02 18.44 -5.93
C GLU A 83 25.82 17.65 -6.50
N ALA A 84 24.92 18.31 -7.22
CA ALA A 84 23.80 17.64 -7.88
C ALA A 84 24.23 16.63 -8.97
N ASN A 85 25.39 16.85 -9.60
CA ASN A 85 25.95 15.95 -10.59
C ASN A 85 26.61 14.73 -9.93
N GLU A 86 27.38 14.93 -8.85
CA GLU A 86 27.96 13.85 -8.02
C GLU A 86 26.86 12.95 -7.46
N LEU A 87 25.86 13.52 -6.79
CA LEU A 87 24.68 12.80 -6.31
C LEU A 87 23.94 12.09 -7.45
N GLY A 88 23.93 12.69 -8.65
CA GLY A 88 23.35 12.08 -9.85
C GLY A 88 24.06 10.81 -10.30
N GLU A 89 25.38 10.74 -10.16
CA GLU A 89 26.17 9.54 -10.45
C GLU A 89 25.92 8.46 -9.40
N GLU A 90 25.90 8.83 -8.11
CA GLU A 90 25.61 7.91 -7.01
C GLU A 90 24.22 7.27 -7.13
N ILE A 91 23.19 8.09 -7.43
CA ILE A 91 21.82 7.62 -7.70
C ILE A 91 21.81 6.62 -8.85
N ARG A 92 22.62 6.85 -9.90
CA ARG A 92 22.69 5.94 -11.05
C ARG A 92 23.31 4.60 -10.66
N GLN A 93 24.38 4.59 -9.89
CA GLN A 93 25.02 3.36 -9.41
C GLN A 93 24.06 2.56 -8.53
N LEU A 94 23.40 3.24 -7.58
CA LEU A 94 22.43 2.62 -6.69
C LEU A 94 21.20 2.11 -7.43
N TYR A 95 20.73 2.82 -8.46
CA TYR A 95 19.66 2.35 -9.34
C TYR A 95 20.02 1.04 -10.05
N TYR A 96 21.24 0.93 -10.59
CA TYR A 96 21.70 -0.32 -11.20
C TYR A 96 21.77 -1.47 -10.18
N GLU A 97 22.20 -1.21 -8.95
CA GLU A 97 22.20 -2.23 -7.91
C GLU A 97 20.76 -2.67 -7.55
N LEU A 98 19.84 -1.73 -7.41
CA LEU A 98 18.42 -2.02 -7.15
C LEU A 98 17.79 -2.84 -8.28
N ALA A 99 18.08 -2.49 -9.55
CA ALA A 99 17.61 -3.22 -10.72
C ALA A 99 18.18 -4.65 -10.78
N ARG A 100 19.48 -4.83 -10.47
CA ARG A 100 20.11 -6.16 -10.36
C ARG A 100 19.45 -7.05 -9.29
N ARG A 101 18.92 -6.44 -8.24
CA ARG A 101 18.19 -7.12 -7.15
C ARG A 101 16.69 -7.28 -7.43
N GLY A 102 16.17 -6.78 -8.56
CA GLY A 102 14.75 -6.89 -8.93
C GLY A 102 13.81 -6.00 -8.11
N LEU A 103 14.34 -4.92 -7.51
CA LEU A 103 13.60 -3.99 -6.67
C LEU A 103 13.10 -2.75 -7.43
N LYS A 104 13.65 -2.50 -8.63
CA LYS A 104 13.35 -1.38 -9.52
C LYS A 104 13.41 -1.83 -10.98
#